data_AF-A0A810PZT0-F1
#
_entry.id   AF-A0A810PZT0-F1
#
_cell.length_a   1.000
_cell.length_b   1.000
_cell.length_c   1.000
_cell.angle_alpha   90.00
_cell.angle_beta   90.00
_cell.angle_gamma   90.00
#
_symmetry.space_group_name_H-M   'P 1'
#
loop_
_entity.id
_entity.type
_entity.pdbx_description
1 polymer ?
#
loop_
_entity_poly.entity_id
_entity_poly.type
_entity_poly.pdbx_seq_one_letter_code
_entity_poly.pdbx_strand_id
1 'polypeptide(L)'
;MNRANLEQIFGRYVKRFPELNTGGHDEVYKWEIAAQFRPMIDRALAADDTSFPKRLVDVVQLTEQTIDNRYELSFYALSDYAKREPTAVRQALRDLLEPDGGDLQVRNHRFTGFLNFCQTMHEKYYRDRWRYQAGIRLPMMITGFYDPEHYYLYKALQAKRFADCVEFYDNWGSGTQMDLQVYHRMCDELVKAIRDCPALLETNRGRADYARGPIHPDEALHLLAFDIIYCCSVYGLFDGIHYTMRNGQERKAYLAKIDAARAAAEERAKAEEQVARLEHAEEFFEERLSAGSPIAHRSFGVGRVIGRPGKYLIEVEFPEKSRSVTLVWRDCIKSGIISLKTGVDKGEYDELSALLSRADRIRQEAAAAEEKLAAYAEYL
;
A
#
# COMPACT_ATOMS: atom_id res chain seq x y z
N MET A 1 1.17 3.37 2.32
CA MET A 1 2.36 4.08 2.89
C MET A 1 2.19 5.59 2.88
N ASN A 2 2.80 6.30 3.84
CA ASN A 2 2.92 7.76 3.87
C ASN A 2 3.80 8.27 2.71
N ARG A 3 3.19 8.97 1.75
CA ARG A 3 3.86 9.40 0.51
C ARG A 3 4.86 10.53 0.73
N ALA A 4 4.55 11.49 1.60
CA ALA A 4 5.44 12.61 1.90
C ALA A 4 6.77 12.13 2.50
N ASN A 5 6.74 11.10 3.34
CA ASN A 5 7.96 10.51 3.90
C ASN A 5 8.75 9.73 2.83
N LEU A 6 8.06 8.99 1.96
CA LEU A 6 8.70 8.30 0.83
C LEU A 6 9.40 9.27 -0.12
N GLU A 7 8.77 10.38 -0.50
CA GLU A 7 9.34 11.40 -1.39
C GLU A 7 10.62 12.01 -0.79
N GLN A 8 10.62 12.30 0.51
CA GLN A 8 11.82 12.77 1.22
C GLN A 8 12.94 11.73 1.24
N ILE A 9 12.61 10.45 1.48
CA ILE A 9 13.56 9.34 1.43
C ILE A 9 14.18 9.23 0.04
N PHE A 10 13.37 9.24 -1.02
CA PHE A 10 13.84 9.14 -2.40
C PHE A 10 14.72 10.32 -2.80
N GLY A 11 14.30 11.54 -2.48
CA GLY A 11 15.10 12.74 -2.76
C GLY A 11 16.47 12.70 -2.07
N ARG A 12 16.55 12.18 -0.83
CA ARG A 12 17.82 12.01 -0.11
C ARG A 12 18.66 10.88 -0.69
N TYR A 13 18.03 9.75 -1.04
CA TYR A 13 18.72 8.63 -1.68
C TYR A 13 19.39 9.08 -2.98
N VAL A 14 18.65 9.76 -3.86
CA VAL A 14 19.18 10.31 -5.12
C VAL A 14 20.31 11.30 -4.85
N LYS A 15 20.09 12.29 -3.96
CA LYS A 15 21.09 13.33 -3.65
C LYS A 15 22.39 12.75 -3.10
N ARG A 16 22.30 11.71 -2.28
CA ARG A 16 23.45 11.09 -1.60
C ARG A 16 23.98 9.86 -2.32
N PHE A 17 23.43 9.49 -3.47
CA PHE A 17 23.81 8.28 -4.17
C PHE A 17 25.33 8.13 -4.43
N PRO A 18 26.08 9.19 -4.80
CA PRO A 18 27.53 9.08 -4.90
C PRO A 18 28.20 8.77 -3.56
N GLU A 19 27.76 9.38 -2.46
CA GLU A 19 28.28 9.14 -1.10
C GLU A 19 28.00 7.70 -0.62
N LEU A 20 26.86 7.13 -1.00
CA LEU A 20 26.49 5.75 -0.66
C LEU A 20 27.39 4.71 -1.38
N ASN A 21 28.08 5.11 -2.44
CA ASN A 21 28.85 4.21 -3.29
C ASN A 21 30.30 4.67 -3.50
N THR A 22 30.79 5.61 -2.69
CA THR A 22 32.18 6.09 -2.69
C THR A 22 32.65 6.33 -1.26
N GLY A 23 33.92 6.70 -1.07
CA GLY A 23 34.40 7.19 0.23
C GLY A 23 34.41 6.16 1.36
N GLY A 24 34.52 4.87 1.03
CA GLY A 24 34.50 3.76 2.00
C GLY A 24 33.13 3.09 2.15
N HIS A 25 32.09 3.66 1.55
CA HIS A 25 30.81 2.99 1.33
C HIS A 25 30.80 2.31 -0.04
N ASP A 26 30.01 1.25 -0.13
CA ASP A 26 29.83 0.47 -1.33
C ASP A 26 28.50 -0.25 -1.17
N GLU A 27 27.41 0.35 -1.65
CA GLU A 27 26.10 -0.29 -1.64
C GLU A 27 25.81 -1.04 -2.96
N VAL A 28 26.58 -0.75 -4.02
CA VAL A 28 26.53 -1.44 -5.32
C VAL A 28 26.90 -2.91 -5.21
N TYR A 29 27.74 -3.30 -4.25
CA TYR A 29 28.12 -4.71 -4.02
C TYR A 29 26.92 -5.68 -3.98
N LYS A 30 25.72 -5.25 -3.56
CA LYS A 30 24.52 -6.11 -3.52
C LYS A 30 24.13 -6.60 -4.91
N TRP A 31 24.26 -5.74 -5.93
CA TRP A 31 23.97 -6.10 -7.32
C TRP A 31 25.08 -6.97 -7.91
N GLU A 32 26.34 -6.78 -7.48
CA GLU A 32 27.46 -7.64 -7.86
C GLU A 32 27.32 -9.04 -7.26
N ILE A 33 26.87 -9.14 -6.01
CA ILE A 33 26.50 -10.41 -5.37
C ILE A 33 25.39 -11.07 -6.17
N ALA A 34 24.30 -10.36 -6.46
CA ALA A 34 23.16 -10.93 -7.20
C ALA A 34 23.56 -11.45 -8.60
N ALA A 35 24.50 -10.79 -9.28
CA ALA A 35 25.01 -11.26 -10.58
C ALA A 35 25.78 -12.59 -10.48
N GLN A 36 26.45 -12.84 -9.35
CA GLN A 36 27.36 -13.97 -9.17
C GLN A 36 26.74 -15.13 -8.39
N PHE A 37 25.78 -14.85 -7.50
CA PHE A 37 25.26 -15.80 -6.53
C PHE A 37 24.65 -17.03 -7.20
N ARG A 38 23.72 -16.84 -8.15
CA ARG A 38 23.06 -17.95 -8.86
C ARG A 38 24.06 -18.85 -9.60
N PRO A 39 24.95 -18.34 -10.48
CA PRO A 39 25.97 -19.16 -11.11
C PRO A 39 26.86 -19.93 -10.12
N MET A 40 27.19 -19.34 -8.97
CA MET A 40 28.04 -19.99 -7.97
C MET A 40 27.31 -21.10 -7.21
N ILE A 41 26.07 -20.86 -6.77
CA ILE A 41 25.30 -21.87 -6.05
C ILE A 41 24.89 -23.02 -6.98
N ASP A 42 24.53 -22.75 -8.25
CA ASP A 42 24.23 -23.79 -9.23
C ASP A 42 25.42 -24.73 -9.44
N ARG A 43 26.63 -24.17 -9.55
CA ARG A 43 27.88 -24.95 -9.64
C ARG A 43 28.17 -25.73 -8.37
N ALA A 44 27.84 -25.20 -7.19
CA ALA A 44 27.96 -25.93 -5.95
C ALA A 44 26.98 -27.11 -5.92
N LEU A 45 25.71 -26.88 -6.26
CA LEU A 45 24.66 -27.90 -6.28
C LEU A 45 24.85 -28.99 -7.35
N ALA A 46 25.61 -28.72 -8.41
CA ALA A 46 26.00 -29.69 -9.42
C ALA A 46 27.26 -30.50 -9.04
N ALA A 47 28.00 -30.09 -8.01
CA ALA A 47 29.23 -30.76 -7.61
C ALA A 47 28.96 -32.08 -6.87
N ASP A 48 29.95 -32.97 -6.88
CA ASP A 48 29.96 -34.19 -6.07
C ASP A 48 30.07 -33.89 -4.57
N ASP A 49 29.84 -34.93 -3.75
CA ASP A 49 29.82 -34.83 -2.29
C ASP A 49 31.17 -34.42 -1.69
N THR A 50 32.27 -34.69 -2.38
CA THR A 50 33.62 -34.29 -1.93
C THR A 50 33.87 -32.79 -2.16
N SER A 51 33.40 -32.26 -3.29
CA SER A 51 33.66 -30.88 -3.71
C SER A 51 32.60 -29.89 -3.22
N PHE A 52 31.37 -30.35 -3.01
CA PHE A 52 30.23 -29.52 -2.63
C PHE A 52 30.47 -28.65 -1.38
N PRO A 53 31.01 -29.16 -0.25
CA PRO A 53 31.17 -28.35 0.95
C PRO A 53 32.11 -27.17 0.71
N LYS A 54 33.21 -27.38 -0.01
CA LYS A 54 34.18 -26.32 -0.35
C LYS A 54 33.54 -25.26 -1.25
N ARG A 55 32.82 -25.66 -2.28
CA ARG A 55 32.12 -24.72 -3.17
C ARG A 55 31.04 -23.93 -2.45
N LEU A 56 30.35 -24.54 -1.48
CA LEU A 56 29.38 -23.84 -0.65
C LEU A 56 30.04 -22.80 0.26
N VAL A 57 31.26 -23.04 0.77
CA VAL A 57 32.04 -22.01 1.47
C VAL A 57 32.32 -20.81 0.57
N ASP A 58 32.67 -21.04 -0.69
CA ASP A 58 32.92 -19.95 -1.65
C ASP A 58 31.65 -19.08 -1.86
N VAL A 59 30.46 -19.71 -1.91
CA VAL A 59 29.17 -18.97 -1.98
C VAL A 59 28.89 -18.20 -0.69
N VAL A 60 29.18 -18.77 0.48
CA VAL A 60 29.03 -18.07 1.75
C VAL A 60 29.93 -16.83 1.79
N GLN A 61 31.19 -16.97 1.37
CA GLN A 61 32.15 -15.86 1.33
C GLN A 61 31.72 -14.72 0.40
N LEU A 62 31.12 -15.03 -0.76
CA LEU A 62 30.54 -14.01 -1.63
C LEU A 62 29.56 -13.08 -0.89
N THR A 63 28.85 -13.61 0.11
CA THR A 63 27.78 -12.90 0.83
C THR A 63 28.14 -12.48 2.25
N GLU A 64 29.42 -12.55 2.63
CA GLU A 64 29.88 -12.38 4.01
C GLU A 64 29.45 -11.05 4.64
N GLN A 65 29.31 -10.00 3.83
CA GLN A 65 28.98 -8.64 4.27
C GLN A 65 27.47 -8.43 4.46
N THR A 66 26.62 -9.39 4.07
CA THR A 66 25.17 -9.16 4.01
C THR A 66 24.31 -10.28 4.61
N ILE A 67 24.58 -11.55 4.27
CA ILE A 67 23.80 -12.69 4.81
C ILE A 67 24.29 -13.04 6.20
N ASP A 68 25.59 -13.18 6.42
CA ASP A 68 26.10 -13.55 7.73
C ASP A 68 26.52 -12.33 8.55
N ASN A 69 26.59 -12.51 9.85
CA ASN A 69 27.24 -11.58 10.76
C ASN A 69 28.14 -12.39 11.71
N ARG A 70 29.09 -11.73 12.37
CA ARG A 70 30.09 -12.39 13.23
C ARG A 70 29.53 -13.22 14.40
N TYR A 71 28.24 -13.11 14.70
CA TYR A 71 27.58 -13.77 15.81
C TYR A 71 26.73 -14.98 15.39
N GLU A 72 25.87 -14.83 14.38
CA GLU A 72 24.92 -15.86 13.96
C GLU A 72 25.56 -16.91 13.04
N LEU A 73 26.25 -16.48 11.98
CA LEU A 73 26.91 -17.36 11.00
C LEU A 73 26.03 -18.51 10.48
N SER A 74 24.74 -18.22 10.25
CA SER A 74 23.71 -19.19 9.91
C SER A 74 23.81 -19.70 8.48
N PHE A 75 24.34 -18.90 7.53
CA PHE A 75 24.61 -19.41 6.19
C PHE A 75 25.88 -20.26 6.16
N TYR A 76 26.94 -19.81 6.83
CA TYR A 76 28.15 -20.60 7.03
C TYR A 76 27.86 -21.97 7.66
N ALA A 77 26.89 -22.06 8.57
CA ALA A 77 26.48 -23.32 9.19
C ALA A 77 26.15 -24.40 8.15
N LEU A 78 25.53 -24.05 7.02
CA LEU A 78 25.21 -25.01 5.94
C LEU A 78 26.47 -25.61 5.33
N SER A 79 27.50 -24.79 5.09
CA SER A 79 28.80 -25.26 4.59
C SER A 79 29.49 -26.19 5.59
N ASP A 80 29.26 -25.98 6.88
CA ASP A 80 29.82 -26.81 7.94
C ASP A 80 29.05 -28.14 8.09
N TYR A 81 27.71 -28.10 8.03
CA TYR A 81 26.87 -29.29 7.93
C TYR A 81 27.23 -30.14 6.72
N ALA A 82 27.51 -29.50 5.57
CA ALA A 82 27.84 -30.19 4.33
C ALA A 82 29.12 -31.04 4.45
N LYS A 83 30.04 -30.72 5.35
CA LYS A 83 31.24 -31.55 5.61
C LYS A 83 30.89 -32.93 6.18
N ARG A 84 29.71 -33.08 6.80
CA ARG A 84 29.23 -34.31 7.44
C ARG A 84 28.07 -34.93 6.66
N GLU A 85 27.15 -34.11 6.17
CA GLU A 85 25.93 -34.54 5.48
C GLU A 85 25.76 -33.78 4.14
N PRO A 86 26.68 -33.96 3.18
CA PRO A 86 26.69 -33.19 1.93
C PRO A 86 25.41 -33.40 1.11
N THR A 87 24.90 -34.63 1.04
CA THR A 87 23.67 -34.96 0.29
C THR A 87 22.44 -34.27 0.89
N ALA A 88 22.30 -34.27 2.23
CA ALA A 88 21.15 -33.70 2.91
C ALA A 88 21.11 -32.17 2.78
N VAL A 89 22.27 -31.50 2.97
CA VAL A 89 22.37 -30.04 2.78
C VAL A 89 22.10 -29.65 1.33
N ARG A 90 22.64 -30.41 0.36
CA ARG A 90 22.38 -30.16 -1.06
C ARG A 90 20.90 -30.29 -1.39
N GLN A 91 20.22 -31.30 -0.87
CA GLN A 91 18.78 -31.48 -1.09
C GLN A 91 17.98 -30.34 -0.46
N ALA A 92 18.27 -29.95 0.79
CA ALA A 92 17.59 -28.83 1.44
C ALA A 92 17.73 -27.51 0.68
N LEU A 93 18.90 -27.25 0.09
CA LEU A 93 19.12 -26.07 -0.77
C LEU A 93 18.36 -26.18 -2.10
N ARG A 94 18.30 -27.37 -2.72
CA ARG A 94 17.48 -27.58 -3.94
C ARG A 94 16.01 -27.34 -3.66
N ASP A 95 15.48 -27.92 -2.58
CA ASP A 95 14.08 -27.77 -2.18
C ASP A 95 13.75 -26.29 -1.89
N LEU A 96 14.68 -25.55 -1.29
CA LEU A 96 14.54 -24.11 -1.06
C LEU A 96 14.48 -23.29 -2.36
N LEU A 97 15.30 -23.66 -3.34
CA LEU A 97 15.54 -22.91 -4.59
C LEU A 97 14.65 -23.34 -5.76
N GLU A 98 13.79 -24.34 -5.57
CA GLU A 98 12.79 -24.73 -6.56
C GLU A 98 11.96 -23.50 -6.98
N PRO A 99 11.42 -23.40 -8.21
CA PRO A 99 10.48 -22.35 -8.56
C PRO A 99 9.13 -22.50 -7.82
N ASP A 100 8.53 -21.39 -7.35
CA ASP A 100 7.17 -21.40 -6.74
C ASP A 100 6.08 -20.86 -7.68
N GLY A 101 6.45 -20.37 -8.86
CA GLY A 101 5.50 -19.73 -9.78
C GLY A 101 4.84 -18.46 -9.23
N GLY A 102 5.42 -17.83 -8.20
CA GLY A 102 4.85 -16.67 -7.52
C GLY A 102 3.86 -17.01 -6.40
N ASP A 103 3.67 -18.30 -6.07
CA ASP A 103 2.77 -18.71 -4.99
C ASP A 103 3.44 -18.56 -3.61
N LEU A 104 2.99 -17.56 -2.84
CA LEU A 104 3.52 -17.29 -1.51
C LEU A 104 3.21 -18.40 -0.49
N GLN A 105 2.18 -19.22 -0.68
CA GLN A 105 1.91 -20.39 0.18
C GLN A 105 2.94 -21.48 -0.06
N VAL A 106 3.25 -21.77 -1.33
CA VAL A 106 4.34 -22.70 -1.70
C VAL A 106 5.67 -22.19 -1.18
N ARG A 107 5.96 -20.90 -1.35
CA ARG A 107 7.16 -20.24 -0.82
C ARG A 107 7.28 -20.42 0.70
N ASN A 108 6.20 -20.13 1.43
CA ASN A 108 6.18 -20.25 2.89
C ASN A 108 6.41 -21.70 3.35
N HIS A 109 5.82 -22.67 2.65
CA HIS A 109 6.02 -24.09 2.93
C HIS A 109 7.50 -24.49 2.79
N ARG A 110 8.17 -24.06 1.71
CA ARG A 110 9.59 -24.35 1.48
C ARG A 110 10.49 -23.66 2.50
N PHE A 111 10.20 -22.41 2.84
CA PHE A 111 10.95 -21.69 3.88
C PHE A 111 10.81 -22.41 5.23
N THR A 112 9.61 -22.88 5.57
CA THR A 112 9.37 -23.67 6.77
C THR A 112 10.16 -24.99 6.74
N GLY A 113 10.11 -25.73 5.62
CA GLY A 113 10.88 -26.97 5.45
C GLY A 113 12.39 -26.76 5.61
N PHE A 114 12.92 -25.71 4.99
CA PHE A 114 14.33 -25.34 5.09
C PHE A 114 14.75 -24.92 6.51
N LEU A 115 13.91 -24.17 7.23
CA LEU A 115 14.16 -23.80 8.62
C LEU A 115 14.13 -25.01 9.56
N ASN A 116 13.18 -25.94 9.35
CA ASN A 116 13.13 -27.19 10.11
C ASN A 116 14.38 -28.05 9.88
N PHE A 117 14.88 -28.10 8.63
CA PHE A 117 16.16 -28.73 8.32
C PHE A 117 17.32 -28.08 9.08
N CYS A 118 17.43 -26.75 9.04
CA CYS A 118 18.47 -26.02 9.75
C CYS A 118 18.42 -26.28 11.27
N GLN A 119 17.22 -26.28 11.85
CA GLN A 119 17.02 -26.59 13.27
C GLN A 119 17.47 -28.03 13.59
N THR A 120 17.07 -29.01 12.77
CA THR A 120 17.46 -30.42 12.97
C THR A 120 18.98 -30.59 12.95
N MET A 121 19.66 -29.96 12.00
CA MET A 121 21.13 -29.99 11.91
C MET A 121 21.80 -29.28 13.09
N HIS A 122 21.23 -28.16 13.53
CA HIS A 122 21.69 -27.43 14.70
C HIS A 122 21.58 -28.27 15.97
N GLU A 123 20.42 -28.90 16.22
CA GLU A 123 20.19 -29.76 17.39
C GLU A 123 21.07 -31.01 17.40
N LYS A 124 21.43 -31.51 16.21
CA LYS A 124 22.29 -32.68 16.05
C LYS A 124 23.76 -32.38 16.32
N TYR A 125 24.25 -31.21 15.92
CA TYR A 125 25.68 -30.91 15.91
C TYR A 125 26.12 -29.77 16.82
N TYR A 126 25.20 -28.90 17.23
CA TYR A 126 25.46 -27.64 17.92
C TYR A 126 24.39 -27.25 18.96
N ARG A 127 23.67 -28.23 19.52
CA ARG A 127 22.52 -28.05 20.44
C ARG A 127 22.67 -26.92 21.48
N ASP A 128 23.82 -26.85 22.13
CA ASP A 128 24.07 -25.91 23.23
C ASP A 128 24.70 -24.58 22.76
N ARG A 129 24.73 -24.31 21.46
CA ARG A 129 25.33 -23.09 20.89
C ARG A 129 24.27 -22.16 20.32
N TRP A 130 24.32 -20.90 20.73
CA TRP A 130 23.50 -19.84 20.12
C TRP A 130 23.83 -19.59 18.63
N ARG A 131 25.11 -19.73 18.28
CA ARG A 131 25.59 -19.60 16.91
C ARG A 131 24.96 -20.68 16.02
N TYR A 132 24.81 -20.39 14.73
CA TYR A 132 24.20 -21.23 13.68
C TYR A 132 22.67 -21.35 13.72
N GLN A 133 21.99 -20.57 14.55
CA GLN A 133 20.53 -20.48 14.49
C GLN A 133 20.08 -19.76 13.22
N ALA A 134 19.12 -20.38 12.52
CA ALA A 134 18.50 -19.81 11.33
C ALA A 134 17.12 -19.24 11.66
N GLY A 135 16.85 -18.02 11.19
CA GLY A 135 15.52 -17.43 11.17
C GLY A 135 15.09 -17.15 9.72
N ILE A 136 13.88 -16.61 9.54
CA ILE A 136 13.28 -16.33 8.22
C ILE A 136 14.18 -15.49 7.29
N ARG A 137 15.05 -14.68 7.89
CA ARG A 137 16.08 -13.91 7.18
C ARG A 137 16.94 -14.78 6.27
N LEU A 138 17.34 -15.98 6.72
CA LEU A 138 18.26 -16.83 5.95
C LEU A 138 17.65 -17.29 4.62
N PRO A 139 16.50 -17.99 4.57
CA PRO A 139 15.91 -18.40 3.31
C PRO A 139 15.57 -17.20 2.42
N MET A 140 15.06 -16.09 2.97
CA MET A 140 14.76 -14.88 2.19
C MET A 140 15.98 -14.29 1.51
N MET A 141 17.12 -14.20 2.20
CA MET A 141 18.34 -13.67 1.61
C MET A 141 18.92 -14.62 0.55
N ILE A 142 18.91 -15.95 0.81
CA ILE A 142 19.37 -16.95 -0.18
C ILE A 142 18.52 -16.88 -1.44
N THR A 143 17.19 -16.92 -1.34
CA THR A 143 16.31 -16.85 -2.51
C THR A 143 16.35 -15.49 -3.19
N GLY A 144 16.45 -14.39 -2.42
CA GLY A 144 16.53 -13.04 -2.96
C GLY A 144 17.80 -12.75 -3.76
N PHE A 145 18.93 -13.37 -3.43
CA PHE A 145 20.13 -13.29 -4.29
C PHE A 145 20.13 -14.33 -5.41
N TYR A 146 19.45 -15.46 -5.23
CA TYR A 146 19.33 -16.47 -6.27
C TYR A 146 18.43 -16.01 -7.43
N ASP A 147 17.31 -15.38 -7.11
CA ASP A 147 16.32 -14.92 -8.09
C ASP A 147 15.71 -13.57 -7.64
N PRO A 148 16.49 -12.49 -7.73
CA PRO A 148 16.04 -11.16 -7.29
C PRO A 148 14.81 -10.65 -8.06
N GLU A 149 14.49 -11.20 -9.23
CA GLU A 149 13.32 -10.79 -10.00
C GLU A 149 11.99 -11.29 -9.40
N HIS A 150 12.03 -12.31 -8.54
CA HIS A 150 10.83 -12.93 -7.95
C HIS A 150 10.81 -12.95 -6.42
N TYR A 151 11.93 -12.64 -5.77
CA TYR A 151 12.08 -12.71 -4.31
C TYR A 151 12.64 -11.42 -3.72
N TYR A 152 12.03 -10.98 -2.61
CA TYR A 152 12.53 -9.85 -1.81
C TYR A 152 13.55 -10.31 -0.77
N LEU A 153 14.58 -9.49 -0.56
CA LEU A 153 15.53 -9.64 0.54
C LEU A 153 14.98 -9.02 1.82
N TYR A 154 15.46 -9.47 2.98
CA TYR A 154 14.91 -9.04 4.27
C TYR A 154 15.99 -8.83 5.33
N LYS A 155 15.92 -7.69 6.04
CA LYS A 155 16.59 -7.48 7.33
C LYS A 155 15.60 -6.88 8.33
N ALA A 156 15.33 -7.62 9.39
CA ALA A 156 14.20 -7.35 10.29
C ALA A 156 14.21 -5.94 10.91
N LEU A 157 15.36 -5.47 11.40
CA LEU A 157 15.44 -4.15 12.03
C LEU A 157 15.20 -3.03 11.02
N GLN A 158 15.85 -3.10 9.86
CA GLN A 158 15.73 -2.12 8.79
C GLN A 158 14.31 -2.07 8.23
N ALA A 159 13.72 -3.24 7.95
CA ALA A 159 12.34 -3.34 7.48
C ALA A 159 11.34 -2.75 8.48
N LYS A 160 11.48 -3.05 9.79
CA LYS A 160 10.61 -2.48 10.83
C LYS A 160 10.73 -0.97 10.94
N ARG A 161 11.96 -0.44 10.95
CA ARG A 161 12.21 1.01 11.00
C ARG A 161 11.66 1.74 9.77
N PHE A 162 11.86 1.15 8.59
CA PHE A 162 11.31 1.68 7.35
C PHE A 162 9.79 1.75 7.41
N ALA A 163 9.13 0.64 7.78
CA ALA A 163 7.68 0.59 7.95
C ALA A 163 7.14 1.60 8.95
N ASP A 164 7.82 1.81 10.09
CA ASP A 164 7.42 2.85 11.04
C ASP A 164 7.49 4.25 10.41
N CYS A 165 8.52 4.53 9.62
CA CYS A 165 8.70 5.81 8.94
C CYS A 165 7.66 6.04 7.83
N VAL A 166 7.32 5.01 7.05
CA VAL A 166 6.34 5.11 5.95
C VAL A 166 4.93 4.75 6.40
N GLU A 167 4.70 4.66 7.71
CA GLU A 167 3.42 4.38 8.35
C GLU A 167 2.71 3.12 7.82
N PHE A 168 3.51 2.10 7.49
CA PHE A 168 3.01 0.77 7.15
C PHE A 168 2.97 -0.07 8.43
N TYR A 169 1.81 -0.19 9.07
CA TYR A 169 1.71 -0.78 10.42
C TYR A 169 1.24 -2.22 10.48
N ASP A 170 0.91 -2.83 9.34
CA ASP A 170 0.50 -4.22 9.27
C ASP A 170 1.62 -5.14 9.75
N ASN A 171 1.25 -6.15 10.53
CA ASN A 171 2.22 -6.99 11.23
C ASN A 171 2.55 -8.23 10.40
N TRP A 172 3.78 -8.31 9.89
CA TRP A 172 4.28 -9.51 9.20
C TRP A 172 5.03 -10.47 10.12
N GLY A 173 5.18 -10.21 11.42
CA GLY A 173 5.89 -11.11 12.35
C GLY A 173 7.41 -10.96 12.35
N SER A 174 8.12 -11.95 12.94
CA SER A 174 9.59 -11.95 13.09
C SER A 174 10.12 -13.31 13.52
N GLY A 175 11.44 -13.50 13.46
CA GLY A 175 12.09 -14.74 13.91
C GLY A 175 11.96 -15.83 12.86
N THR A 176 11.39 -16.98 13.22
CA THR A 176 11.13 -18.11 12.30
C THR A 176 9.75 -18.05 11.65
N GLN A 177 8.87 -17.16 12.11
CA GLN A 177 7.51 -17.01 11.59
C GLN A 177 7.34 -15.63 10.97
N MET A 178 6.94 -15.60 9.70
CA MET A 178 6.65 -14.37 8.98
C MET A 178 5.46 -14.56 8.06
N ASP A 179 4.55 -13.58 8.05
CA ASP A 179 3.54 -13.47 7.01
C ASP A 179 4.17 -12.84 5.76
N LEU A 180 4.52 -13.70 4.79
CA LEU A 180 5.10 -13.27 3.53
C LEU A 180 4.16 -12.36 2.75
N GLN A 181 2.84 -12.51 2.85
CA GLN A 181 1.89 -11.69 2.10
C GLN A 181 1.95 -10.23 2.58
N VAL A 182 1.99 -10.03 3.89
CA VAL A 182 2.07 -8.69 4.48
C VAL A 182 3.40 -8.01 4.14
N TYR A 183 4.52 -8.73 4.25
CA TYR A 183 5.83 -8.17 3.92
C TYR A 183 5.98 -7.88 2.42
N HIS A 184 5.50 -8.78 1.56
CA HIS A 184 5.49 -8.57 0.11
C HIS A 184 4.68 -7.35 -0.28
N ARG A 185 3.48 -7.16 0.27
CA ARG A 185 2.67 -5.97 -0.01
C ARG A 185 3.39 -4.68 0.36
N MET A 186 4.12 -4.65 1.49
CA MET A 186 4.97 -3.50 1.83
C MET A 186 6.01 -3.24 0.72
N CYS A 187 6.71 -4.28 0.29
CA CYS A 187 7.73 -4.15 -0.75
C CYS A 187 7.12 -3.78 -2.11
N ASP A 188 5.96 -4.31 -2.47
CA ASP A 188 5.24 -4.01 -3.71
C ASP A 188 4.75 -2.55 -3.74
N GLU A 189 4.22 -2.04 -2.61
CA GLU A 189 3.88 -0.62 -2.47
C GLU A 189 5.11 0.29 -2.66
N LEU A 190 6.26 -0.10 -2.10
CA LEU A 190 7.52 0.60 -2.28
C LEU A 190 8.00 0.54 -3.74
N VAL A 191 8.03 -0.64 -4.36
CA VAL A 191 8.42 -0.82 -5.77
C VAL A 191 7.53 0.01 -6.70
N LYS A 192 6.22 0.04 -6.45
CA LYS A 192 5.30 0.91 -7.19
C LYS A 192 5.69 2.38 -7.05
N ALA A 193 5.95 2.85 -5.84
CA ALA A 193 6.38 4.24 -5.60
C ALA A 193 7.73 4.56 -6.27
N ILE A 194 8.67 3.59 -6.29
CA ILE A 194 9.95 3.73 -7.00
C ILE A 194 9.71 3.88 -8.51
N ARG A 195 8.82 3.07 -9.10
CA ARG A 195 8.48 3.15 -10.54
C ARG A 195 7.88 4.50 -10.92
N ASP A 196 7.17 5.13 -10.00
CA ASP A 196 6.59 6.47 -10.16
C ASP A 196 7.61 7.61 -9.96
N CYS A 197 8.90 7.30 -9.70
CA CYS A 197 9.95 8.29 -9.44
C CYS A 197 11.07 8.24 -10.51
N PRO A 198 10.99 9.04 -11.60
CA PRO A 198 11.97 9.02 -12.68
C PRO A 198 13.42 9.25 -12.23
N ALA A 199 13.64 10.20 -11.32
CA ALA A 199 14.99 10.52 -10.81
C ALA A 199 15.65 9.32 -10.10
N LEU A 200 14.85 8.52 -9.38
CA LEU A 200 15.34 7.33 -8.70
C LEU A 200 15.65 6.21 -9.69
N LEU A 201 14.83 6.04 -10.74
CA LEU A 201 15.09 5.10 -11.82
C LEU A 201 16.36 5.47 -12.60
N GLU A 202 16.55 6.75 -12.93
CA GLU A 202 17.78 7.22 -13.57
C GLU A 202 19.01 7.01 -12.69
N THR A 203 18.90 7.33 -11.40
CA THR A 203 19.95 7.06 -10.41
C THR A 203 20.32 5.58 -10.37
N ASN A 204 19.32 4.69 -10.36
CA ASN A 204 19.57 3.24 -10.37
C ASN A 204 20.23 2.75 -11.66
N ARG A 205 19.88 3.31 -12.82
CA ARG A 205 20.56 3.00 -14.10
C ARG A 205 22.04 3.42 -14.08
N GLY A 206 22.35 4.56 -13.46
CA GLY A 206 23.72 5.05 -13.28
C GLY A 206 24.56 4.26 -12.27
N ARG A 207 23.98 3.26 -11.58
CA ARG A 207 24.69 2.44 -10.59
C ARG A 207 25.91 1.71 -11.18
N ALA A 208 25.85 1.33 -12.45
CA ALA A 208 26.93 0.64 -13.14
C ALA A 208 28.26 1.41 -13.09
N ASP A 209 28.22 2.75 -13.02
CA ASP A 209 29.41 3.60 -12.96
C ASP A 209 30.21 3.43 -11.66
N TYR A 210 29.60 2.84 -10.63
CA TYR A 210 30.20 2.60 -9.31
C TYR A 210 30.59 1.13 -9.10
N ALA A 211 30.25 0.24 -10.05
CA ALA A 211 30.53 -1.18 -9.95
C ALA A 211 31.99 -1.51 -10.25
N ARG A 212 32.51 -2.54 -9.59
CA ARG A 212 33.84 -3.15 -9.84
C ARG A 212 33.74 -4.35 -10.79
N GLY A 213 32.54 -4.89 -10.98
CA GLY A 213 32.29 -6.04 -11.86
C GLY A 213 30.88 -6.06 -12.44
N PRO A 214 30.47 -7.20 -13.03
CA PRO A 214 29.12 -7.39 -13.52
C PRO A 214 28.08 -7.20 -12.40
N ILE A 215 27.00 -6.47 -12.72
CA ILE A 215 25.88 -6.24 -11.81
C ILE A 215 24.60 -6.86 -12.36
N HIS A 216 23.72 -7.29 -11.47
CA HIS A 216 22.38 -7.75 -11.82
C HIS A 216 21.55 -6.58 -12.38
N PRO A 217 20.71 -6.76 -13.41
CA PRO A 217 19.91 -5.67 -14.00
C PRO A 217 18.82 -5.14 -13.05
N ASP A 218 18.22 -6.01 -12.23
CA ASP A 218 17.18 -5.66 -11.23
C ASP A 218 15.94 -5.01 -11.87
N GLU A 219 15.34 -5.67 -12.85
CA GLU A 219 14.20 -5.13 -13.61
C GLU A 219 12.92 -5.03 -12.75
N ALA A 220 12.76 -5.97 -11.82
CA ALA A 220 11.70 -5.98 -10.82
C ALA A 220 11.90 -4.92 -9.72
N LEU A 221 13.13 -4.39 -9.57
CA LEU A 221 13.53 -3.38 -8.57
C LEU A 221 13.54 -3.89 -7.12
N HIS A 222 13.60 -5.20 -6.91
CA HIS A 222 13.59 -5.78 -5.57
C HIS A 222 14.91 -5.54 -4.82
N LEU A 223 16.05 -5.52 -5.52
CA LEU A 223 17.32 -5.14 -4.90
C LEU A 223 17.32 -3.66 -4.54
N LEU A 224 16.80 -2.79 -5.42
CA LEU A 224 16.65 -1.37 -5.12
C LEU A 224 15.73 -1.11 -3.92
N ALA A 225 14.60 -1.82 -3.85
CA ALA A 225 13.69 -1.73 -2.70
C ALA A 225 14.39 -2.13 -1.39
N PHE A 226 15.12 -3.25 -1.40
CA PHE A 226 15.92 -3.68 -0.25
C PHE A 226 17.00 -2.66 0.12
N ASP A 227 17.69 -2.10 -0.87
CA ASP A 227 18.76 -1.14 -0.69
C ASP A 227 18.27 0.16 -0.07
N ILE A 228 17.14 0.69 -0.54
CA ILE A 228 16.50 1.88 0.05
C ILE A 228 16.12 1.60 1.51
N ILE A 229 15.44 0.48 1.79
CA ILE A 229 15.07 0.08 3.16
C ILE A 229 16.31 0.02 4.07
N TYR A 230 17.38 -0.59 3.56
CA TYR A 230 18.65 -0.72 4.29
C TYR A 230 19.30 0.65 4.54
N CYS A 231 19.47 1.43 3.47
CA CYS A 231 20.15 2.71 3.51
C CYS A 231 19.45 3.73 4.42
N CYS A 232 18.12 3.66 4.53
CA CYS A 232 17.38 4.53 5.44
C CYS A 232 17.90 4.48 6.87
N SER A 233 18.13 3.27 7.39
CA SER A 233 18.59 3.08 8.77
C SER A 233 20.11 3.22 8.90
N VAL A 234 20.86 2.81 7.89
CA VAL A 234 22.33 2.70 7.97
C VAL A 234 23.03 4.00 7.65
N TYR A 235 22.49 4.78 6.72
CA TYR A 235 23.05 6.06 6.27
C TYR A 235 22.22 7.28 6.69
N GLY A 236 21.16 7.09 7.50
CA GLY A 236 20.37 8.20 8.02
C GLY A 236 19.50 8.89 6.97
N LEU A 237 18.90 8.15 6.04
CA LEU A 237 17.96 8.78 5.08
C LEU A 237 16.66 9.25 5.78
N PHE A 238 16.44 8.83 7.02
CA PHE A 238 15.36 9.35 7.87
C PHE A 238 15.63 10.77 8.42
N ASP A 239 16.86 11.27 8.39
CA ASP A 239 17.25 12.48 9.12
C ASP A 239 16.39 13.71 8.79
N GLY A 240 15.62 14.20 9.76
CA GLY A 240 14.68 15.32 9.57
C GLY A 240 13.28 14.93 9.11
N ILE A 241 12.97 13.63 8.97
CA ILE A 241 11.59 13.14 8.89
C ILE A 241 11.12 12.87 10.31
N HIS A 242 9.99 13.48 10.69
CA HIS A 242 9.34 13.20 11.95
C HIS A 242 8.40 12.00 11.80
N TYR A 243 8.68 10.92 12.53
CA TYR A 243 7.83 9.74 12.59
C TYR A 243 7.93 9.10 13.98
N THR A 244 6.91 8.31 14.33
CA THR A 244 6.82 7.68 15.65
C THR A 244 6.99 6.18 15.51
N MET A 245 7.92 5.60 16.28
CA MET A 245 7.96 4.16 16.48
C MET A 245 6.82 3.76 17.41
N ARG A 246 5.83 3.06 16.85
CA ARG A 246 4.63 2.62 17.58
C ARG A 246 4.78 1.17 18.02
N ASN A 247 4.47 0.88 19.28
CA ASN A 247 4.35 -0.50 19.77
C ASN A 247 3.09 -1.19 19.20
N GLY A 248 2.92 -2.48 19.44
CA GLY A 248 1.81 -3.25 18.86
C GLY A 248 0.41 -2.71 19.20
N GLN A 249 0.19 -2.21 20.41
CA GLN A 249 -1.10 -1.63 20.82
C GLN A 249 -1.34 -0.27 20.16
N GLU A 250 -0.30 0.57 20.12
CA GLU A 250 -0.35 1.88 19.47
C GLU A 250 -0.59 1.78 17.97
N ARG A 251 0.04 0.80 17.30
CA ARG A 251 -0.19 0.50 15.87
C ARG A 251 -1.65 0.13 15.63
N LYS A 252 -2.22 -0.77 16.44
CA LYS A 252 -3.62 -1.18 16.32
C LYS A 252 -4.58 0.00 16.52
N ALA A 253 -4.33 0.83 17.54
CA ALA A 253 -5.13 2.01 17.79
C ALA A 253 -5.05 3.02 16.64
N TYR A 254 -3.85 3.23 16.09
CA TYR A 254 -3.64 4.14 14.96
C TYR A 254 -4.32 3.64 13.68
N LEU A 255 -4.19 2.35 13.34
CA LEU A 255 -4.89 1.75 12.20
C LEU A 255 -6.41 1.87 12.32
N ALA A 256 -6.97 1.65 13.52
CA ALA A 256 -8.41 1.84 13.75
C ALA A 256 -8.86 3.28 13.50
N LYS A 257 -8.00 4.28 13.78
CA LYS A 257 -8.28 5.69 13.45
C LYS A 257 -8.21 5.97 11.96
N ILE A 258 -7.25 5.37 11.24
CA ILE A 258 -7.19 5.44 9.76
C ILE A 258 -8.45 4.81 9.14
N ASP A 259 -8.87 3.64 9.61
CA ASP A 259 -10.08 2.98 9.11
C ASP A 259 -11.33 3.81 9.39
N ALA A 260 -11.43 4.41 10.58
CA ALA A 260 -12.50 5.35 10.92
C ALA A 260 -12.47 6.61 10.03
N ALA A 261 -11.29 7.15 9.73
CA ALA A 261 -11.12 8.29 8.84
C ALA A 261 -11.58 7.98 7.41
N ARG A 262 -11.18 6.81 6.87
CA ARG A 262 -11.62 6.34 5.54
C ARG A 262 -13.13 6.13 5.49
N ALA A 263 -13.70 5.51 6.51
CA ALA A 263 -15.14 5.32 6.60
C ALA A 263 -15.89 6.67 6.68
N ALA A 264 -15.36 7.63 7.43
CA ALA A 264 -15.91 8.99 7.50
C ALA A 264 -15.80 9.72 6.14
N ALA A 265 -14.69 9.55 5.41
CA ALA A 265 -14.50 10.14 4.09
C ALA A 265 -15.48 9.56 3.06
N GLU A 266 -15.71 8.24 3.10
CA GLU A 266 -16.71 7.58 2.24
C GLU A 266 -18.14 8.02 2.58
N GLU A 267 -18.45 8.18 3.88
CA GLU A 267 -19.74 8.70 4.34
C GLU A 267 -19.97 10.14 3.85
N ARG A 268 -18.96 11.01 3.96
CA ARG A 268 -19.00 12.37 3.42
C ARG A 268 -19.22 12.35 1.91
N ALA A 269 -18.46 11.56 1.15
CA ALA A 269 -18.60 11.49 -0.30
C ALA A 269 -20.02 11.07 -0.73
N LYS A 270 -20.61 10.10 -0.03
CA LYS A 270 -22.02 9.69 -0.24
C LYS A 270 -23.00 10.81 0.11
N ALA A 271 -22.76 11.54 1.20
CA ALA A 271 -23.62 12.64 1.60
C ALA A 271 -23.54 13.82 0.61
N GLU A 272 -22.33 14.15 0.11
CA GLU A 272 -22.12 15.13 -0.95
C GLU A 272 -22.85 14.75 -2.24
N GLU A 273 -22.84 13.47 -2.63
CA GLU A 273 -23.61 12.98 -3.78
C GLU A 273 -25.13 13.19 -3.58
N GLN A 274 -25.66 12.93 -2.37
CA GLN A 274 -27.07 13.18 -2.07
C GLN A 274 -27.41 14.68 -2.09
N VAL A 275 -26.51 15.54 -1.61
CA VAL A 275 -26.68 17.01 -1.70
C VAL A 275 -26.68 17.46 -3.15
N ALA A 276 -25.76 16.99 -3.98
CA ALA A 276 -25.72 17.33 -5.41
C ALA A 276 -27.01 16.89 -6.13
N ARG A 277 -27.55 15.70 -5.81
CA ARG A 277 -28.85 15.25 -6.33
C ARG A 277 -30.02 16.12 -5.86
N LEU A 278 -29.98 16.60 -4.61
CA LEU A 278 -30.98 17.52 -4.08
C LEU A 278 -30.91 18.89 -4.76
N GLU A 279 -29.71 19.42 -4.99
CA GLU A 279 -29.48 20.67 -5.72
C GLU A 279 -29.98 20.55 -7.15
N HIS A 280 -29.69 19.44 -7.82
CA HIS A 280 -30.25 19.14 -9.14
C HIS A 280 -31.79 19.10 -9.13
N ALA A 281 -32.40 18.46 -8.13
CA ALA A 281 -33.85 18.47 -7.98
C ALA A 281 -34.40 19.90 -7.79
N GLU A 282 -33.73 20.72 -6.98
CA GLU A 282 -34.11 22.13 -6.81
C GLU A 282 -34.05 22.88 -8.14
N GLU A 283 -32.92 22.83 -8.85
CA GLU A 283 -32.73 23.48 -10.15
C GLU A 283 -33.78 23.01 -11.18
N PHE A 284 -34.04 21.71 -11.25
CA PHE A 284 -35.03 21.12 -12.16
C PHE A 284 -36.42 21.75 -12.00
N PHE A 285 -36.90 21.85 -10.75
CA PHE A 285 -38.20 22.44 -10.47
C PHE A 285 -38.18 23.95 -10.60
N GLU A 286 -37.10 24.60 -10.19
CA GLU A 286 -36.94 26.04 -10.31
C GLU A 286 -36.99 26.53 -11.76
N GLU A 287 -36.31 25.84 -12.68
CA GLU A 287 -36.34 26.12 -14.12
C GLU A 287 -37.78 26.02 -14.67
N ARG A 288 -38.50 24.96 -14.29
CA ARG A 288 -39.86 24.66 -14.76
C ARG A 288 -40.94 25.51 -14.09
N LEU A 289 -40.61 26.18 -12.98
CA LEU A 289 -41.44 27.15 -12.28
C LEU A 289 -41.04 28.60 -12.57
N SER A 290 -40.42 28.86 -13.73
CA SER A 290 -40.13 30.21 -14.22
C SER A 290 -41.40 30.99 -14.61
N ALA A 291 -41.30 32.32 -14.68
CA ALA A 291 -42.42 33.18 -15.05
C ALA A 291 -42.96 32.82 -16.44
N GLY A 292 -44.28 32.72 -16.56
CA GLY A 292 -44.98 32.27 -17.75
C GLY A 292 -45.26 30.77 -17.79
N SER A 293 -44.65 29.95 -16.92
CA SER A 293 -44.87 28.51 -16.90
C SER A 293 -46.27 28.13 -16.41
N PRO A 294 -46.96 27.19 -17.10
CA PRO A 294 -48.24 26.68 -16.66
C PRO A 294 -48.07 25.63 -15.57
N ILE A 295 -48.87 25.74 -14.50
CA ILE A 295 -48.95 24.73 -13.45
C ILE A 295 -50.40 24.29 -13.23
N ALA A 296 -50.58 23.12 -12.61
CA ALA A 296 -51.88 22.68 -12.13
C ALA A 296 -51.90 22.71 -10.60
N HIS A 297 -52.89 23.38 -10.02
CA HIS A 297 -53.13 23.43 -8.58
C HIS A 297 -54.36 22.59 -8.23
N ARG A 298 -54.25 21.72 -7.22
CA ARG A 298 -55.29 20.76 -6.82
C ARG A 298 -56.68 21.39 -6.61
N SER A 299 -56.73 22.59 -6.04
CA SER A 299 -58.00 23.29 -5.70
C SER A 299 -58.38 24.43 -6.65
N PHE A 300 -57.41 24.97 -7.40
CA PHE A 300 -57.62 26.20 -8.19
C PHE A 300 -57.53 25.96 -9.69
N GLY A 301 -57.25 24.73 -10.12
CA GLY A 301 -57.14 24.38 -11.52
C GLY A 301 -55.83 24.91 -12.11
N VAL A 302 -55.90 25.36 -13.36
CA VAL A 302 -54.70 25.76 -14.11
C VAL A 302 -54.30 27.19 -13.72
N GLY A 303 -53.04 27.37 -13.35
CA GLY A 303 -52.46 28.67 -13.05
C GLY A 303 -51.22 28.95 -13.90
N ARG A 304 -50.79 30.21 -13.92
CA ARG A 304 -49.57 30.66 -14.60
C ARG A 304 -48.66 31.35 -13.59
N VAL A 305 -47.40 30.95 -13.53
CA VAL A 305 -46.41 31.62 -12.66
C VAL A 305 -46.18 33.04 -13.19
N ILE A 306 -46.25 34.05 -12.31
CA ILE A 306 -46.08 35.47 -12.65
C ILE A 306 -44.82 36.08 -12.02
N GLY A 307 -44.26 35.45 -11.00
CA GLY A 307 -43.08 35.97 -10.31
C GLY A 307 -42.47 34.98 -9.32
N ARG A 308 -41.24 35.28 -8.87
CA ARG A 308 -40.50 34.51 -7.88
C ARG A 308 -39.93 35.44 -6.80
N PRO A 309 -40.71 35.77 -5.76
CA PRO A 309 -40.30 36.76 -4.75
C PRO A 309 -39.22 36.25 -3.78
N GLY A 310 -38.83 34.97 -3.86
CA GLY A 310 -37.74 34.39 -3.07
C GLY A 310 -37.35 33.01 -3.56
N LYS A 311 -36.24 32.44 -3.04
CA LYS A 311 -35.68 31.15 -3.52
C LYS A 311 -36.76 30.05 -3.60
N TYR A 312 -37.57 29.91 -2.55
CA TYR A 312 -38.61 28.88 -2.45
C TYR A 312 -40.03 29.39 -2.68
N LEU A 313 -40.20 30.62 -3.15
CA LEU A 313 -41.52 31.24 -3.34
C LEU A 313 -41.81 31.48 -4.81
N ILE A 314 -43.03 31.14 -5.22
CA ILE A 314 -43.58 31.49 -6.54
C ILE A 314 -44.88 32.25 -6.35
N GLU A 315 -45.17 33.19 -7.23
CA GLU A 315 -46.47 33.83 -7.36
C GLU A 315 -47.18 33.26 -8.58
N VAL A 316 -48.43 32.85 -8.40
CA VAL A 316 -49.23 32.22 -9.45
C VAL A 316 -50.56 32.93 -9.58
N GLU A 317 -50.90 33.32 -10.82
CA GLU A 317 -52.22 33.81 -11.19
C GLU A 317 -53.10 32.64 -11.63
N PHE A 318 -54.33 32.61 -11.11
CA PHE A 318 -55.38 31.65 -11.47
C PHE A 318 -56.55 32.41 -12.13
N PRO A 319 -56.56 32.55 -13.47
CA PRO A 319 -57.54 33.39 -14.18
C PRO A 319 -58.99 32.96 -13.92
N GLU A 320 -59.25 31.65 -13.88
CA GLU A 320 -60.59 31.08 -13.62
C GLU A 320 -61.14 31.43 -12.23
N LYS A 321 -60.27 31.82 -11.29
CA LYS A 321 -60.63 32.22 -9.93
C LYS A 321 -60.41 33.71 -9.67
N SER A 322 -59.92 34.47 -10.66
CA SER A 322 -59.58 35.89 -10.55
C SER A 322 -58.74 36.19 -9.29
N ARG A 323 -57.73 35.34 -9.03
CA ARG A 323 -56.93 35.40 -7.80
C ARG A 323 -55.46 35.09 -8.09
N SER A 324 -54.58 35.77 -7.37
CA SER A 324 -53.15 35.45 -7.28
C SER A 324 -52.81 34.94 -5.88
N VAL A 325 -51.89 33.98 -5.81
CA VAL A 325 -51.39 33.44 -4.53
C VAL A 325 -49.88 33.25 -4.58
N THR A 326 -49.23 33.55 -3.45
CA THR A 326 -47.83 33.18 -3.21
C THR A 326 -47.78 31.78 -2.61
N LEU A 327 -46.99 30.89 -3.20
CA LEU A 327 -46.86 29.49 -2.80
C LEU A 327 -45.40 29.19 -2.46
N VAL A 328 -45.19 28.41 -1.40
CA VAL A 328 -43.89 27.77 -1.12
C VAL A 328 -43.79 26.55 -2.01
N TRP A 329 -43.09 26.66 -3.14
CA TRP A 329 -43.21 25.68 -4.21
C TRP A 329 -42.74 24.28 -3.80
N ARG A 330 -41.68 24.19 -2.97
CA ARG A 330 -41.19 22.90 -2.45
C ARG A 330 -42.28 22.17 -1.65
N ASP A 331 -42.97 22.90 -0.79
CA ASP A 331 -44.05 22.37 0.03
C ASP A 331 -45.26 21.97 -0.81
N CYS A 332 -45.55 22.77 -1.84
CA CYS A 332 -46.64 22.45 -2.73
C CYS A 332 -46.34 21.22 -3.61
N ILE A 333 -45.10 21.03 -4.07
CA ILE A 333 -44.71 19.84 -4.85
C ILE A 333 -44.69 18.59 -3.97
N LYS A 334 -44.04 18.65 -2.79
CA LYS A 334 -43.97 17.49 -1.87
C LYS A 334 -45.35 17.01 -1.41
N SER A 335 -46.29 17.93 -1.22
CA SER A 335 -47.66 17.62 -0.81
C SER A 335 -48.60 17.34 -1.99
N GLY A 336 -48.11 17.40 -3.23
CA GLY A 336 -48.89 17.21 -4.46
C GLY A 336 -50.00 18.26 -4.65
N ILE A 337 -49.84 19.44 -4.05
CA ILE A 337 -50.74 20.58 -4.19
C ILE A 337 -50.58 21.20 -5.58
N ILE A 338 -49.34 21.26 -6.08
CA ILE A 338 -49.04 21.67 -7.46
C ILE A 338 -48.36 20.54 -8.25
N SER A 339 -48.62 20.48 -9.55
CA SER A 339 -47.92 19.63 -10.50
C SER A 339 -47.59 20.39 -11.79
N LEU A 340 -46.52 19.96 -12.46
CA LEU A 340 -46.09 20.52 -13.73
C LEU A 340 -46.96 19.98 -14.87
N LYS A 341 -47.33 20.83 -15.83
CA LYS A 341 -48.29 20.47 -16.89
C LYS A 341 -47.66 19.92 -18.17
N THR A 342 -46.35 20.04 -18.35
CA THR A 342 -45.68 19.76 -19.64
C THR A 342 -44.43 18.91 -19.49
N GLY A 343 -44.32 17.87 -20.33
CA GLY A 343 -43.04 17.33 -20.83
C GLY A 343 -42.09 16.68 -19.83
N VAL A 344 -42.53 16.34 -18.62
CA VAL A 344 -41.70 15.70 -17.60
C VAL A 344 -42.02 14.21 -17.51
N ASP A 345 -40.98 13.38 -17.51
CA ASP A 345 -41.12 11.96 -17.24
C ASP A 345 -41.63 11.73 -15.81
N LYS A 346 -42.62 10.85 -15.66
CA LYS A 346 -43.26 10.63 -14.36
C LYS A 346 -42.29 10.02 -13.34
N GLY A 347 -41.39 9.14 -13.76
CA GLY A 347 -40.39 8.53 -12.90
C GLY A 347 -39.40 9.56 -12.37
N GLU A 348 -38.87 10.41 -13.25
CA GLU A 348 -37.98 11.51 -12.89
C GLU A 348 -38.66 12.50 -11.92
N TYR A 349 -39.91 12.89 -12.19
CA TYR A 349 -40.67 13.77 -11.30
C TYR A 349 -40.83 13.19 -9.89
N ASP A 350 -41.24 11.93 -9.79
CA ASP A 350 -41.49 11.26 -8.52
C ASP A 350 -40.18 11.11 -7.71
N GLU A 351 -39.07 10.79 -8.38
CA GLU A 351 -37.74 10.69 -7.77
C GLU A 351 -37.27 12.04 -7.19
N LEU A 352 -37.30 13.10 -8.01
CA LEU A 352 -36.84 14.43 -7.60
C LEU A 352 -37.74 15.01 -6.49
N SER A 353 -39.06 14.79 -6.56
CA SER A 353 -40.00 15.18 -5.49
C SER A 353 -39.72 14.46 -4.16
N ALA A 354 -39.34 13.18 -4.22
CA ALA A 354 -38.95 12.42 -3.03
C ALA A 354 -37.65 12.93 -2.39
N LEU A 355 -36.73 13.52 -3.16
CA LEU A 355 -35.55 14.21 -2.64
C LEU A 355 -35.93 15.49 -1.89
N LEU A 356 -36.81 16.32 -2.45
CA LEU A 356 -37.28 17.54 -1.76
C LEU A 356 -37.94 17.23 -0.41
N SER A 357 -38.65 16.11 -0.30
CA SER A 357 -39.30 15.67 0.94
C SER A 357 -38.31 15.32 2.06
N ARG A 358 -37.05 15.05 1.71
CA ARG A 358 -35.97 14.67 2.64
C ARG A 358 -34.88 15.74 2.72
N ALA A 359 -35.12 16.94 2.17
CA ALA A 359 -34.10 17.96 1.99
C ALA A 359 -33.36 18.37 3.29
N ASP A 360 -34.10 18.60 4.36
CA ASP A 360 -33.51 19.01 5.65
C ASP A 360 -32.66 17.89 6.24
N ARG A 361 -33.13 16.64 6.11
CA ARG A 361 -32.39 15.46 6.54
C ARG A 361 -31.11 15.26 5.74
N ILE A 362 -31.16 15.38 4.40
CA ILE A 362 -29.98 15.26 3.53
C ILE A 362 -28.92 16.28 3.93
N ARG A 363 -29.32 17.54 4.17
CA ARG A 363 -28.40 18.60 4.59
C ARG A 363 -27.83 18.37 6.00
N GLN A 364 -28.64 17.88 6.93
CA GLN A 364 -28.18 17.51 8.28
C GLN A 364 -27.19 16.34 8.24
N GLU A 365 -27.47 15.30 7.45
CA GLU A 365 -26.58 14.15 7.26
C GLU A 365 -25.24 14.59 6.64
N ALA A 366 -25.27 15.49 5.65
CA ALA A 366 -24.04 16.05 5.07
C ALA A 366 -23.22 16.88 6.08
N ALA A 367 -23.88 17.74 6.88
CA ALA A 367 -23.20 18.50 7.93
C ALA A 367 -22.58 17.60 9.01
N ALA A 368 -23.31 16.55 9.43
CA ALA A 368 -22.81 15.57 10.39
C ALA A 368 -21.65 14.74 9.84
N ALA A 369 -21.70 14.37 8.55
CA ALA A 369 -20.60 13.66 7.90
C ALA A 369 -19.34 14.53 7.79
N GLU A 370 -19.48 15.83 7.53
CA GLU A 370 -18.37 16.78 7.52
C GLU A 370 -17.73 16.93 8.91
N GLU A 371 -18.54 17.11 9.95
CA GLU A 371 -18.06 17.20 11.34
C GLU A 371 -17.34 15.91 11.77
N LYS A 372 -17.90 14.76 11.40
CA LYS A 372 -17.28 13.46 11.66
C LYS A 372 -15.94 13.33 10.95
N LEU A 373 -15.83 13.73 9.68
CA LEU A 373 -14.56 13.68 8.95
C LEU A 373 -13.52 14.62 9.56
N ALA A 374 -13.93 15.82 9.97
CA ALA A 374 -13.04 16.79 10.60
C ALA A 374 -12.40 16.25 11.89
N ALA A 375 -13.11 15.41 12.65
CA ALA A 375 -12.57 14.74 13.84
C ALA A 375 -11.43 13.75 13.53
N TYR A 376 -11.27 13.34 12.26
CA TYR A 376 -10.23 12.42 11.79
C TYR A 376 -9.28 13.04 10.76
N ALA A 377 -9.27 14.37 10.61
CA ALA A 377 -8.50 15.06 9.56
C ALA A 377 -6.98 14.74 9.59
N GLU A 378 -6.42 14.40 10.75
CA GLU A 378 -5.01 14.03 10.90
C GLU A 378 -4.68 12.60 10.42
N TYR A 379 -5.67 11.79 10.04
CA TYR A 379 -5.54 10.38 9.64
C TYR A 379 -5.95 10.10 8.18
N LEU A 380 -6.27 11.15 7.43
CA LEU A 380 -6.52 11.11 5.98
C LEU A 380 -5.21 11.33 5.22
#